data_AF-A0A963SSR9-F1
#
_entry.id   AF-A0A963SSR9-F1
#
_cell.length_a   1.000
_cell.length_b   1.000
_cell.length_c   1.000
_cell.angle_alpha   90.00
_cell.angle_beta   90.00
_cell.angle_gamma   90.00
#
_symmetry.space_group_name_H-M   'P 1'
#
loop_
_entity.id
_entity.type
_entity.pdbx_description
1 polymer ?
#
loop_
_entity_poly.entity_id
_entity_poly.type
_entity_poly.pdbx_seq_one_letter_code
_entity_poly.pdbx_strand_id
1 'polypeptide(L)'
;MRSLSRLAAFALAFSPTAAFAQQAADPAGSGPIVAALSWLQGTLLGSVATAVAVMAVAAVGFLMLTGRMNWRFGATVIIGVFIL
;
A
#
# COMPACT_ATOMS: atom_id res chain seq x y z
N MET A 1 -27.81 16.80 -11.27
CA MET A 1 -27.93 16.18 -9.92
C MET A 1 -27.44 14.72 -9.87
N ARG A 2 -27.80 13.83 -10.80
CA ARG A 2 -27.31 12.43 -10.84
C ARG A 2 -25.78 12.26 -11.00
N SER A 3 -25.11 13.21 -11.66
CA SER A 3 -23.65 13.14 -11.87
C SER A 3 -22.84 13.44 -10.59
N LEU A 4 -23.33 14.36 -9.75
CA LEU A 4 -22.70 14.64 -8.45
C LEU A 4 -22.77 13.44 -7.50
N SER A 5 -23.89 12.72 -7.50
CA SER A 5 -24.07 11.53 -6.67
C SER A 5 -23.11 10.39 -7.05
N ARG A 6 -22.76 10.27 -8.34
CA ARG A 6 -21.78 9.28 -8.82
C ARG A 6 -20.35 9.64 -8.41
N LEU A 7 -20.00 10.93 -8.47
CA LEU A 7 -18.70 11.43 -8.00
C LEU A 7 -18.54 11.26 -6.48
N ALA A 8 -19.59 11.52 -5.70
CA ALA A 8 -19.58 11.32 -4.25
C ALA A 8 -19.43 9.83 -3.86
N ALA A 9 -20.11 8.92 -4.57
CA ALA A 9 -19.96 7.49 -4.35
C ALA A 9 -18.55 6.98 -4.68
N PHE A 10 -17.93 7.51 -5.74
CA PHE A 10 -16.54 7.18 -6.09
C PHE A 10 -15.54 7.71 -5.05
N ALA A 11 -15.76 8.92 -4.54
CA ALA A 11 -14.93 9.49 -3.47
C ALA A 11 -15.04 8.70 -2.15
N LEU A 12 -16.23 8.20 -1.81
CA LEU A 12 -16.43 7.37 -0.63
C LEU A 12 -15.78 5.98 -0.77
N ALA A 13 -15.74 5.41 -1.98
CA ALA A 13 -15.06 4.14 -2.25
C ALA A 13 -13.53 4.20 -2.08
N PHE A 14 -12.94 5.39 -2.21
CA PHE A 14 -11.51 5.63 -1.95
C PHE A 14 -11.24 6.15 -0.53
N SER A 15 -12.26 6.28 0.32
CA SER A 15 -12.07 6.77 1.67
C SER A 15 -11.51 5.65 2.57
N PRO A 16 -10.39 5.87 3.29
CA PRO A 16 -9.77 4.86 4.15
C PRO A 16 -10.51 4.65 5.48
N THR A 17 -11.83 4.92 5.52
CA THR A 17 -12.65 4.90 6.74
C THR A 17 -12.73 3.51 7.37
N ALA A 18 -12.61 2.43 6.58
CA ALA A 18 -12.54 1.06 7.08
C ALA A 18 -11.28 0.80 7.94
N ALA A 19 -10.17 1.51 7.70
CA ALA A 19 -8.94 1.34 8.48
C ALA A 19 -9.05 1.93 9.89
N PHE A 20 -9.86 2.97 10.10
CA PHE A 20 -10.05 3.61 11.40
C PHE A 20 -11.03 2.87 12.33
N ALA A 21 -11.87 1.98 11.79
CA ALA A 21 -12.84 1.20 12.56
C ALA A 21 -12.19 0.04 13.35
N GLN A 22 -10.93 -0.29 13.04
CA GLN A 22 -10.19 -1.40 13.66
C GLN A 22 -9.36 -1.00 14.87
N GLN A 23 -9.35 0.29 15.25
CA GLN A 23 -8.93 0.77 16.57
C GLN A 23 -10.00 0.40 17.61
N ALA A 24 -10.24 -0.90 17.79
CA ALA A 24 -11.02 -1.40 18.91
C ALA A 24 -10.23 -1.11 20.20
N ALA A 25 -10.88 -0.46 21.17
CA ALA A 25 -10.26 -0.07 22.43
C ALA A 25 -9.65 -1.29 23.14
N ASP A 26 -8.34 -1.22 23.37
CA ASP A 26 -7.56 -2.30 23.92
C ASP A 26 -7.96 -2.62 25.38
N PRO A 27 -8.12 -3.90 25.76
CA PRO A 27 -8.44 -4.29 27.14
C PRO A 27 -7.36 -3.82 28.12
N ALA A 28 -7.74 -3.35 29.31
CA ALA A 28 -6.80 -2.82 30.30
C ALA A 28 -5.66 -3.83 30.61
N GLY A 29 -4.40 -3.40 30.44
CA GLY A 29 -3.19 -4.22 30.65
C GLY A 29 -2.56 -4.80 29.37
N SER A 30 -3.19 -4.65 28.21
CA SER A 30 -2.67 -5.13 26.91
C SER A 30 -1.63 -4.22 26.24
N GLY A 31 -1.30 -3.08 26.86
CA GLY A 31 -0.40 -2.05 26.31
C GLY A 31 0.92 -2.58 25.70
N PRO A 32 1.66 -3.51 26.34
CA PRO A 32 2.88 -4.05 25.76
C PRO A 32 2.66 -4.99 24.56
N ILE A 33 1.61 -5.81 24.60
CA ILE A 33 1.26 -6.72 23.49
C ILE A 33 0.80 -5.92 22.28
N VAL A 34 -0.06 -4.93 22.49
CA VAL A 34 -0.58 -4.08 21.42
C VAL A 34 0.55 -3.23 20.84
N ALA A 35 1.45 -2.70 21.67
CA ALA A 35 2.63 -1.99 21.19
C ALA A 35 3.52 -2.89 20.31
N ALA A 36 3.79 -4.13 20.73
CA ALA A 36 4.57 -5.07 19.94
C ALA A 36 3.89 -5.43 18.61
N LEU A 37 2.58 -5.69 18.63
CA LEU A 37 1.80 -5.95 17.41
C LEU A 37 1.76 -4.74 16.49
N SER A 38 1.63 -3.52 17.03
CA SER A 38 1.66 -2.28 16.25
C SER A 38 3.04 -2.01 15.62
N TRP A 39 4.12 -2.41 16.29
CA TRP A 39 5.48 -2.31 15.75
C TRP A 39 5.70 -3.32 14.61
N LEU A 40 5.26 -4.56 14.79
CA LEU A 40 5.29 -5.57 13.72
C LEU A 40 4.40 -5.16 12.54
N GLN A 41 3.22 -4.61 12.82
CA GLN A 41 2.33 -4.09 11.79
C GLN A 41 2.98 -2.91 11.04
N GLY A 42 3.56 -1.95 11.74
CA GLY A 42 4.22 -0.79 11.13
C GLY A 42 5.45 -1.16 10.29
N THR A 43 6.18 -2.19 10.69
CA THR A 43 7.30 -2.71 9.88
C THR A 43 6.79 -3.43 8.63
N LEU A 44 5.82 -4.33 8.76
CA LEU A 44 5.28 -5.11 7.64
C LEU A 44 4.47 -4.27 6.64
N LEU A 45 3.67 -3.31 7.12
CA LEU A 45 2.80 -2.47 6.27
C LEU A 45 3.47 -1.16 5.83
N GLY A 46 4.50 -0.70 6.53
CA GLY A 46 5.08 0.64 6.32
C GLY A 46 6.49 0.61 5.71
N SER A 47 7.50 0.41 6.56
CA SER A 47 8.90 0.59 6.17
C SER A 47 9.43 -0.52 5.27
N VAL A 48 9.07 -1.78 5.54
CA VAL A 48 9.54 -2.92 4.74
C VAL A 48 8.83 -2.95 3.38
N ALA A 49 7.52 -2.73 3.37
CA ALA A 49 6.72 -2.68 2.14
C ALA A 49 7.27 -1.64 1.15
N THR A 50 7.49 -0.41 1.62
CA THR A 50 8.02 0.68 0.79
C THR A 50 9.47 0.45 0.36
N ALA A 51 10.32 -0.14 1.22
CA ALA A 51 11.69 -0.48 0.85
C ALA A 51 11.75 -1.54 -0.28
N VAL A 52 10.91 -2.58 -0.21
CA VAL A 52 10.82 -3.61 -1.26
C VAL A 52 10.30 -3.02 -2.56
N ALA A 53 9.29 -2.14 -2.49
CA ALA A 53 8.77 -1.42 -3.65
C ALA A 53 9.88 -0.65 -4.40
N VAL A 54 10.69 0.11 -3.68
CA VAL A 54 11.79 0.89 -4.28
C VAL A 54 12.86 -0.01 -4.90
N MET A 55 13.26 -1.09 -4.22
CA MET A 55 14.26 -2.03 -4.75
C MET A 55 13.77 -2.71 -6.04
N ALA A 56 12.49 -3.08 -6.10
CA ALA A 56 11.87 -3.66 -7.28
C ALA A 56 11.87 -2.67 -8.46
N VAL A 57 11.50 -1.41 -8.24
CA VAL A 57 11.53 -0.37 -9.28
C VAL A 57 12.94 -0.15 -9.83
N ALA A 58 13.95 -0.11 -8.95
CA ALA A 58 15.35 0.05 -9.35
C ALA A 58 15.83 -1.14 -10.21
N ALA A 59 15.52 -2.38 -9.82
CA ALA A 59 15.87 -3.57 -10.57
C ALA A 59 15.21 -3.63 -11.95
N VAL A 60 13.92 -3.25 -12.05
CA VAL A 60 13.18 -3.16 -13.32
C VAL A 60 13.79 -2.11 -14.24
N GLY A 61 14.14 -0.93 -13.71
CA GLY A 61 14.84 0.10 -14.47
C GLY A 61 16.14 -0.40 -15.07
N PHE A 62 16.94 -1.15 -14.31
CA PHE A 62 18.18 -1.75 -14.79
C PHE A 62 17.95 -2.79 -15.90
N LEU A 63 16.92 -3.63 -15.75
CA LEU A 63 16.53 -4.62 -16.76
C LEU A 63 16.02 -3.96 -18.06
N MET A 64 15.34 -2.81 -17.96
CA MET A 64 14.91 -2.03 -19.12
C MET A 64 16.09 -1.43 -19.88
N LEU A 65 17.12 -0.93 -19.19
CA LEU A 65 18.34 -0.41 -19.81
C LEU A 65 19.15 -1.49 -20.55
N THR A 66 19.00 -2.76 -20.18
CA THR A 66 19.64 -3.88 -20.88
C THR A 66 18.99 -4.14 -22.26
N GLY A 67 17.90 -3.45 -22.63
CA GLY A 67 17.31 -3.42 -23.97
C GLY A 67 16.57 -4.70 -24.42
N ARG A 68 16.74 -5.81 -23.71
CA ARG A 68 16.13 -7.11 -24.02
C ARG A 68 14.76 -7.36 -23.39
N MET A 69 14.31 -6.48 -22.50
CA MET A 69 13.02 -6.62 -21.82
C MET A 69 11.94 -5.79 -22.53
N ASN A 70 10.77 -6.38 -22.78
CA ASN A 70 9.64 -5.65 -23.35
C ASN A 70 9.23 -4.53 -22.39
N TRP A 71 9.19 -3.27 -22.87
CA TRP A 71 8.73 -2.11 -22.09
C TRP A 71 7.39 -2.41 -21.40
N ARG A 72 6.44 -3.01 -22.13
CA ARG A 72 5.10 -3.38 -21.59
C ARG A 72 5.19 -4.20 -20.32
N PHE A 73 6.16 -5.12 -20.24
CA PHE A 73 6.33 -5.98 -19.07
C PHE A 73 6.78 -5.17 -17.86
N GLY A 74 7.79 -4.31 -18.02
CA GLY A 74 8.23 -3.47 -16.92
C GLY A 74 7.21 -2.38 -16.54
N ALA A 75 6.38 -1.90 -17.48
CA ALA A 75 5.27 -0.99 -17.14
C ALA A 75 4.24 -1.68 -16.22
N THR A 76 3.86 -2.93 -16.49
CA THR A 76 2.96 -3.69 -15.60
C THR A 76 3.57 -3.92 -14.23
N VAL A 77 4.87 -4.20 -14.14
CA VAL A 77 5.57 -4.37 -12.85
C VAL A 77 5.59 -3.07 -12.05
N ILE A 78 5.89 -1.93 -12.68
CA ILE A 78 5.87 -0.62 -12.00
C ILE A 78 4.46 -0.31 -11.48
N ILE A 79 3.42 -0.52 -12.30
CA ILE A 79 2.02 -0.31 -11.86
C ILE A 79 1.68 -1.24 -10.69
N GLY A 80 2.12 -2.51 -10.72
CA GLY A 80 1.89 -3.45 -9.63
C GLY A 80 2.58 -3.04 -8.32
N VAL A 81 3.79 -2.48 -8.39
CA VAL A 81 4.50 -1.97 -7.21
C VAL A 81 3.78 -0.79 -6.55
N PHE A 82 3.14 0.08 -7.33
CA PHE A 82 2.40 1.24 -6.81
C PHE A 82 1.07 0.88 -6.13
N ILE A 83 0.60 -0.35 -6.29
CA ILE A 83 -0.65 -0.86 -5.68
C ILE A 83 -0.38 -1.52 -4.31
N LEU A 84 0.89 -1.86 -4.02
CA LEU A 84 1.35 -2.46 -2.76
C LEU A 84 1.52 -1.38 -1.67
#